data_AF-A0A485KY92-F1
#
_entry.id   AF-A0A485KY92-F1
#
_cell.length_a   1.000
_cell.length_b   1.000
_cell.length_c   1.000
_cell.angle_alpha   90.00
_cell.angle_beta   90.00
_cell.angle_gamma   90.00
#
_symmetry.space_group_name_H-M   'P 1'
#
loop_
_entity.id
_entity.type
_entity.pdbx_description
1 polymer ?
#
loop_
_entity_poly.entity_id
_entity_poly.type
_entity_poly.pdbx_seq_one_letter_code
_entity_poly.pdbx_strand_id
1 'polypeptide(L)'
;MEASGVNPFQLEGGSVYAVRGKSHVQRGAFYSLAASCAASCERVLMLAPFLPMAAKILADILHPHNVAALAGIQMETISSLPDVLTMLSCISAEVDDRRPRRLFLDISALCPPNYDIFGMQETALVRATCLAMKRAARLGRLAVVLMDCSASSPLWSSAHHVLLTVRDDQRVVDATATLTGAALSYSLDDLFTLRARLYEQQEQSTTS
;
A
#
# COMPACT_ATOMS: atom_id res chain seq x y z
N MET A 1 27.85 -14.04 -23.05
CA MET A 1 27.91 -13.74 -21.60
C MET A 1 26.50 -13.74 -21.09
N GLU A 2 26.19 -14.75 -20.28
CA GLU A 2 24.86 -15.06 -19.77
C GLU A 2 24.40 -13.98 -18.79
N ALA A 3 23.23 -13.38 -19.03
CA ALA A 3 22.56 -12.56 -18.03
C ALA A 3 21.98 -13.49 -16.96
N SER A 4 22.77 -13.75 -15.93
CA SER A 4 22.39 -14.55 -14.77
C SER A 4 21.18 -13.94 -14.05
N GLY A 5 20.07 -14.68 -14.10
CA GLY A 5 19.10 -14.86 -13.02
C GLY A 5 18.72 -13.63 -12.19
N VAL A 6 17.66 -12.95 -12.60
CA VAL A 6 16.71 -12.36 -11.65
C VAL A 6 15.39 -13.04 -11.94
N ASN A 7 14.96 -13.97 -11.10
CA ASN A 7 13.55 -14.35 -11.08
C ASN A 7 12.80 -13.09 -10.63
N PRO A 8 12.02 -12.42 -11.49
CA PRO A 8 11.25 -11.28 -11.04
C PRO A 8 10.22 -11.82 -10.06
N PHE A 9 10.31 -11.40 -8.79
CA PHE A 9 9.30 -11.73 -7.80
C PHE A 9 7.93 -11.31 -8.36
N GLN A 10 7.04 -12.28 -8.58
CA GLN A 10 5.75 -12.02 -9.19
C GLN A 10 4.75 -11.58 -8.13
N LEU A 11 4.13 -10.41 -8.33
CA LEU A 11 3.08 -9.92 -7.44
C LEU A 11 1.78 -10.69 -7.69
N GLU A 12 1.36 -11.48 -6.71
CA GLU A 12 0.11 -12.22 -6.73
C GLU A 12 -1.07 -11.28 -6.41
N GLY A 13 -2.12 -11.36 -7.24
CA GLY A 13 -3.38 -10.68 -6.94
C GLY A 13 -4.02 -11.24 -5.67
N GLY A 14 -4.65 -10.40 -4.86
CA GLY A 14 -5.18 -10.82 -3.55
C GLY A 14 -4.30 -10.44 -2.37
N SER A 15 -3.08 -9.99 -2.63
CA SER A 15 -2.06 -9.74 -1.62
C SER A 15 -1.71 -8.26 -1.46
N VAL A 16 -1.36 -7.89 -0.23
CA VAL A 16 -0.80 -6.60 0.12
C VAL A 16 0.67 -6.82 0.49
N TYR A 17 1.56 -6.11 -0.18
CA TYR A 17 3.00 -6.19 -0.03
C TYR A 17 3.49 -4.91 0.63
N ALA A 18 4.49 -5.01 1.50
CA ALA A 18 5.26 -3.86 1.95
C ALA A 18 6.71 -4.03 1.49
N VAL A 19 7.28 -3.00 0.89
CA VAL A 19 8.72 -2.97 0.58
C VAL A 19 9.44 -2.43 1.80
N ARG A 20 10.52 -3.07 2.26
CA ARG A 20 11.32 -2.63 3.40
C ARG A 20 12.80 -2.64 3.04
N GLY A 21 13.51 -1.58 3.41
CA GLY A 21 14.94 -1.41 3.19
C GLY A 21 15.39 -0.02 3.64
N LYS A 22 16.62 0.37 3.33
CA LYS A 22 17.05 1.77 3.47
C LYS A 22 16.22 2.63 2.51
N SER A 23 15.88 3.86 2.92
CA SER A 23 14.94 4.74 2.20
C SER A 23 15.20 4.83 0.68
N HIS A 24 16.45 5.06 0.25
CA HIS A 24 16.79 5.16 -1.18
C HIS A 24 16.67 3.81 -1.93
N VAL A 25 17.05 2.71 -1.29
CA VAL A 25 16.99 1.35 -1.85
C VAL A 25 15.54 0.88 -2.01
N GLN A 26 14.74 1.08 -0.95
CA GLN A 26 13.32 0.78 -0.92
C GLN A 26 12.57 1.53 -2.02
N ARG A 27 12.87 2.83 -2.18
CA ARG A 27 12.30 3.66 -3.24
C ARG A 27 12.64 3.13 -4.63
N GLY A 28 13.92 2.82 -4.87
CA GLY A 28 14.35 2.21 -6.13
C GLY A 28 13.58 0.92 -6.44
N ALA A 29 13.51 -0.01 -5.49
CA ALA A 29 12.78 -1.27 -5.68
C ALA A 29 11.28 -1.08 -5.93
N PHE A 30 10.64 -0.15 -5.21
CA PHE A 30 9.22 0.16 -5.39
C PHE A 30 8.90 0.62 -6.83
N TYR A 31 9.65 1.59 -7.35
CA TYR A 31 9.43 2.07 -8.72
C TYR A 31 9.86 1.06 -9.78
N SER A 32 10.93 0.29 -9.55
CA SER A 32 11.35 -0.79 -10.45
C SER A 32 10.32 -1.90 -10.57
N LEU A 33 9.64 -2.26 -9.46
CA LEU A 33 8.53 -3.22 -9.47
C LEU A 33 7.34 -2.67 -10.28
N ALA A 34 6.96 -1.40 -10.07
CA ALA A 34 5.87 -0.78 -10.83
C ALA A 34 6.17 -0.75 -12.33
N ALA A 35 7.38 -0.36 -12.70
CA ALA A 35 7.87 -0.36 -14.09
C ALA A 35 7.84 -1.77 -14.70
N SER A 36 8.26 -2.79 -13.95
CA SER A 36 8.26 -4.19 -14.41
C SER A 36 6.85 -4.73 -14.65
N CYS A 37 5.89 -4.40 -13.77
CA CYS A 37 4.48 -4.72 -13.95
C CYS A 37 3.91 -4.08 -15.22
N ALA A 38 4.16 -2.78 -15.41
CA ALA A 38 3.69 -2.06 -16.58
C ALA A 38 4.32 -2.59 -17.89
N ALA A 39 5.62 -2.93 -17.86
CA ALA A 39 6.32 -3.56 -18.98
C ALA A 39 5.77 -4.96 -19.33
N SER A 40 5.13 -5.63 -18.36
CA SER A 40 4.41 -6.90 -18.56
C SER A 40 2.95 -6.70 -18.99
N CYS A 41 2.60 -5.51 -19.50
CA CYS A 41 1.27 -5.11 -19.94
C CYS A 41 0.20 -5.13 -18.84
N GLU A 42 0.59 -5.05 -17.57
CA GLU A 42 -0.35 -4.89 -16.47
C GLU A 42 -0.76 -3.43 -16.31
N ARG A 43 -2.04 -3.17 -15.99
CA ARG A 43 -2.50 -1.83 -15.62
C ARG A 43 -2.08 -1.53 -14.19
N VAL A 44 -1.27 -0.49 -14.04
CA VAL A 44 -0.71 -0.05 -12.78
C VAL A 44 -1.36 1.27 -12.40
N LEU A 45 -1.92 1.36 -11.19
CA LEU A 45 -2.27 2.62 -10.55
C LEU A 45 -1.23 2.93 -9.49
N MET A 46 -0.64 4.12 -9.56
CA MET A 46 0.31 4.61 -8.59
C MET A 46 -0.26 5.83 -7.86
N LEU A 47 -0.36 5.70 -6.55
CA LEU A 47 -0.77 6.74 -5.63
C LEU A 47 0.48 7.29 -4.94
N ALA A 48 0.84 8.52 -5.25
CA ALA A 48 2.04 9.14 -4.70
C ALA A 48 1.80 10.60 -4.32
N PRO A 49 2.46 11.11 -3.27
CA PRO A 49 2.25 12.49 -2.81
C PRO A 49 2.88 13.53 -3.74
N PHE A 50 3.89 13.14 -4.53
CA PHE A 50 4.58 14.06 -5.44
C PHE A 50 4.82 13.42 -6.81
N LEU A 51 3.84 13.60 -7.70
CA LEU A 51 3.82 12.99 -9.03
C LEU A 51 5.02 13.35 -9.92
N PRO A 52 5.53 14.60 -9.96
CA PRO A 52 6.65 14.93 -10.84
C PRO A 52 7.91 14.10 -10.55
N MET A 53 8.20 13.82 -9.28
CA MET A 53 9.32 12.95 -8.90
C MET A 53 9.05 11.49 -9.27
N ALA A 54 7.85 10.98 -8.99
CA ALA A 54 7.48 9.62 -9.33
C ALA A 54 7.57 9.38 -10.86
N ALA A 55 7.02 10.29 -11.65
CA ALA A 55 7.07 10.25 -13.11
C ALA A 55 8.51 10.30 -13.63
N LYS A 56 9.36 11.18 -13.07
CA LYS A 56 10.78 11.24 -13.45
C LYS A 56 11.51 9.94 -13.16
N ILE A 57 11.35 9.36 -11.98
CA ILE A 57 12.02 8.11 -11.61
C ILE A 57 11.55 6.96 -12.51
N LEU A 58 10.23 6.86 -12.76
CA LEU A 58 9.69 5.85 -13.68
C LEU A 58 10.19 6.04 -15.11
N ALA A 59 10.28 7.29 -15.58
CA ALA A 59 10.86 7.61 -16.87
C ALA A 59 12.33 7.17 -16.91
N ASP A 60 13.15 7.52 -15.92
CA ASP A 60 14.57 7.14 -15.89
C ASP A 60 14.77 5.60 -15.91
N ILE A 61 13.87 4.84 -15.27
CA ILE A 61 13.89 3.37 -15.26
C ILE A 61 13.43 2.77 -16.62
N LEU A 62 12.40 3.34 -17.24
CA LEU A 62 11.77 2.79 -18.45
C LEU A 62 12.36 3.33 -19.77
N HIS A 63 12.92 4.54 -19.77
CA HIS A 63 13.46 5.25 -20.92
C HIS A 63 14.61 4.53 -21.66
N PRO A 64 15.35 3.59 -21.06
CA PRO A 64 16.27 2.76 -21.85
C PRO A 64 15.59 1.67 -22.69
N HIS A 65 14.37 1.22 -22.35
CA HIS A 65 13.86 -0.08 -22.83
C HIS A 65 12.37 -0.17 -23.20
N ASN A 66 11.47 0.69 -22.70
CA ASN A 66 10.02 0.52 -22.96
C ASN A 66 9.16 1.77 -22.64
N VAL A 67 9.13 2.76 -23.53
CA VAL A 67 8.28 3.97 -23.37
C VAL A 67 6.78 3.61 -23.39
N ALA A 68 6.37 2.58 -24.13
CA ALA A 68 4.98 2.14 -24.19
C ALA A 68 4.46 1.65 -22.81
N ALA A 69 5.34 1.13 -21.95
CA ALA A 69 4.98 0.74 -20.60
C ALA A 69 4.52 1.92 -19.73
N LEU A 70 5.02 3.15 -19.97
CA LEU A 70 4.58 4.33 -19.23
C LEU A 70 3.07 4.59 -19.42
N ALA A 71 2.52 4.29 -20.60
CA ALA A 71 1.08 4.45 -20.86
C ALA A 71 0.22 3.46 -20.04
N GLY A 72 0.82 2.39 -19.51
CA GLY A 72 0.16 1.43 -18.61
C GLY A 72 0.12 1.87 -17.15
N ILE A 73 0.76 3.00 -16.80
CA ILE A 73 0.83 3.52 -15.44
C ILE A 73 -0.05 4.77 -15.32
N GLN A 74 -1.17 4.63 -14.63
CA GLN A 74 -1.95 5.77 -14.14
C GLN A 74 -1.32 6.28 -12.84
N MET A 75 -1.19 7.59 -12.71
CA MET A 75 -0.63 8.23 -11.52
C MET A 75 -1.65 9.22 -10.95
N GLU A 76 -1.91 9.13 -9.65
CA GLU A 76 -2.81 10.03 -8.93
C GLU A 76 -2.13 10.57 -7.68
N THR A 77 -2.38 11.84 -7.40
CA THR A 77 -1.85 12.48 -6.19
C THR A 77 -2.66 12.06 -4.99
N ILE A 78 -2.01 11.79 -3.87
CA ILE A 78 -2.67 11.60 -2.58
C ILE A 78 -2.21 12.66 -1.59
N SER A 79 -3.16 13.24 -0.87
CA SER A 79 -2.88 14.26 0.15
C SER A 79 -3.22 13.79 1.56
N SER A 80 -4.07 12.77 1.67
CA SER A 80 -4.61 12.30 2.96
C SER A 80 -5.07 10.84 2.91
N LEU A 81 -5.24 10.21 4.08
CA LEU A 81 -5.80 8.85 4.19
C LEU A 81 -7.26 8.73 3.69
N PRO A 82 -8.16 9.71 3.90
CA PRO A 82 -9.50 9.68 3.31
C PRO A 82 -9.49 9.63 1.77
N ASP A 83 -8.53 10.29 1.11
CA ASP A 83 -8.37 10.20 -0.35
C ASP A 83 -8.08 8.76 -0.77
N VAL A 84 -7.16 8.09 -0.06
CA VAL A 84 -6.82 6.69 -0.32
C VAL A 84 -8.03 5.78 -0.14
N LEU A 85 -8.83 5.96 0.93
CA LEU A 85 -10.07 5.20 1.14
C LEU A 85 -11.10 5.40 0.04
N THR A 86 -11.23 6.63 -0.45
CA THR A 86 -12.12 6.97 -1.55
C THR A 86 -11.67 6.28 -2.83
N MET A 87 -10.38 6.36 -3.16
CA MET A 87 -9.80 5.69 -4.32
C MET A 87 -9.96 4.16 -4.25
N LEU A 88 -9.72 3.55 -3.09
CA LEU A 88 -9.92 2.10 -2.89
C LEU A 88 -11.38 1.68 -3.07
N SER A 89 -12.32 2.54 -2.64
CA SER A 89 -13.75 2.32 -2.87
C SER A 89 -14.10 2.39 -4.35
N CYS A 90 -13.58 3.39 -5.08
CA CYS A 90 -13.76 3.51 -6.53
C CYS A 90 -13.19 2.30 -7.29
N ILE A 91 -11.95 1.89 -6.99
CA ILE A 91 -11.32 0.70 -7.59
C ILE A 91 -12.13 -0.56 -7.31
N SER A 92 -12.77 -0.65 -6.14
CA SER A 92 -13.60 -1.79 -5.77
C SER A 92 -14.94 -1.81 -6.51
N ALA A 93 -15.45 -0.66 -6.91
CA ALA A 93 -16.70 -0.50 -7.65
C ALA A 93 -16.53 -0.67 -9.17
N GLU A 94 -15.32 -0.54 -9.71
CA GLU A 94 -15.04 -0.81 -11.12
C GLU A 94 -15.18 -2.29 -11.46
N VAL A 95 -16.07 -2.60 -12.42
CA VAL A 95 -16.37 -3.96 -12.89
C VAL A 95 -15.73 -4.25 -14.26
N ASP A 96 -15.16 -3.24 -14.92
CA ASP A 96 -14.67 -3.34 -16.30
C ASP A 96 -13.18 -3.71 -16.40
N ASP A 97 -12.75 -4.07 -17.62
CA ASP A 97 -11.34 -4.24 -18.01
C ASP A 97 -10.46 -3.00 -17.76
N ARG A 98 -11.07 -1.89 -17.35
CA ARG A 98 -10.39 -0.66 -16.96
C ARG A 98 -9.73 -0.70 -15.60
N ARG A 99 -10.14 -1.65 -14.75
CA ARG A 99 -9.65 -1.79 -13.39
C ARG A 99 -8.15 -2.03 -13.32
N PRO A 100 -7.41 -1.34 -12.43
CA PRO A 100 -6.00 -1.62 -12.22
C PRO A 100 -5.79 -3.03 -11.65
N ARG A 101 -4.76 -3.72 -12.13
CA ARG A 101 -4.33 -5.04 -11.58
C ARG A 101 -3.27 -4.88 -10.49
N ARG A 102 -2.60 -3.73 -10.46
CA ARG A 102 -1.57 -3.39 -9.49
C ARG A 102 -1.83 -2.00 -8.92
N LEU A 103 -1.74 -1.88 -7.61
CA LEU A 103 -1.81 -0.62 -6.90
C LEU A 103 -0.50 -0.42 -6.15
N PHE A 104 0.20 0.68 -6.46
CA PHE A 104 1.41 1.10 -5.78
C PHE A 104 1.07 2.33 -4.94
N LEU A 105 1.25 2.24 -3.62
CA LEU A 105 0.91 3.30 -2.68
C LEU A 105 2.15 3.75 -1.92
N ASP A 106 2.55 4.99 -2.15
CA ASP A 106 3.59 5.69 -1.39
C ASP A 106 2.95 6.38 -0.18
N ILE A 107 3.11 5.80 1.01
CA ILE A 107 2.52 6.35 2.24
C ILE A 107 3.45 7.33 2.96
N SER A 108 4.58 7.73 2.38
CA SER A 108 5.59 8.58 3.03
C SER A 108 5.05 9.94 3.49
N ALA A 109 4.07 10.50 2.76
CA ALA A 109 3.42 11.76 3.13
C ALA A 109 2.14 11.58 3.96
N LEU A 110 1.70 10.35 4.20
CA LEU A 110 0.46 10.05 4.94
C LEU A 110 0.70 9.82 6.44
N CYS A 111 1.97 9.82 6.87
CA CYS A 111 2.35 9.72 8.27
C CYS A 111 2.68 11.11 8.83
N PRO A 112 1.91 11.63 9.81
CA PRO A 112 2.29 12.85 10.50
C PRO A 112 3.55 12.61 11.35
N PRO A 113 4.48 13.57 11.42
CA PRO A 113 5.73 13.41 12.17
C PRO A 113 5.54 13.38 13.70
N ASN A 114 4.38 13.80 14.22
CA ASN A 114 4.13 13.96 15.66
C ASN A 114 2.86 13.20 16.10
N TYR A 115 3.02 11.93 16.44
CA TYR A 115 1.92 11.01 16.81
C TYR A 115 1.27 11.28 18.18
N ASP A 116 1.94 12.00 19.07
CA ASP A 116 1.57 12.03 20.50
C ASP A 116 0.32 12.86 20.85
N ILE A 117 -0.20 13.69 19.93
CA ILE A 117 -1.29 14.65 20.24
C ILE A 117 -2.61 14.29 19.51
N PHE A 118 -2.55 13.53 18.41
CA PHE A 118 -3.71 13.16 17.56
C PHE A 118 -3.92 11.63 17.43
N GLY A 119 -3.19 10.84 18.20
CA GLY A 119 -2.91 9.43 17.93
C GLY A 119 -4.09 8.45 17.83
N MET A 120 -5.25 8.72 18.45
CA MET A 120 -6.38 7.78 18.39
C MET A 120 -7.17 7.84 17.08
N GLN A 121 -7.50 9.04 16.59
CA GLN A 121 -8.29 9.20 15.36
C GLN A 121 -7.49 8.78 14.13
N GLU A 122 -6.21 9.12 14.10
CA GLU A 122 -5.29 8.71 13.03
C GLU A 122 -5.07 7.20 13.03
N THR A 123 -4.98 6.56 14.20
CA THR A 123 -4.88 5.09 14.29
C THR A 123 -6.11 4.40 13.72
N ALA A 124 -7.32 4.88 14.03
CA ALA A 124 -8.55 4.32 13.48
C ALA A 124 -8.58 4.43 11.95
N LEU A 125 -8.15 5.56 11.42
CA LEU A 125 -8.12 5.82 9.98
C LEU A 125 -7.06 4.99 9.25
N VAL A 126 -5.88 4.81 9.82
CA VAL A 126 -4.85 3.88 9.31
C VAL A 126 -5.40 2.46 9.28
N ARG A 127 -6.02 1.98 10.37
CA ARG A 127 -6.62 0.64 10.42
C ARG A 127 -7.73 0.45 9.38
N ALA A 128 -8.61 1.44 9.22
CA ALA A 128 -9.65 1.42 8.19
C ALA A 128 -9.03 1.33 6.79
N THR A 129 -7.96 2.10 6.53
CA THR A 129 -7.22 2.07 5.27
C THR A 129 -6.58 0.71 5.02
N CYS A 130 -5.93 0.12 6.03
CA CYS A 130 -5.37 -1.23 5.96
C CYS A 130 -6.44 -2.28 5.60
N LEU A 131 -7.61 -2.23 6.25
CA LEU A 131 -8.71 -3.15 5.97
C LEU A 131 -9.26 -2.95 4.56
N ALA A 132 -9.45 -1.70 4.13
CA ALA A 132 -9.92 -1.37 2.79
C ALA A 132 -8.94 -1.89 1.71
N MET A 133 -7.63 -1.73 1.92
CA MET A 133 -6.61 -2.28 1.01
C MET A 133 -6.68 -3.80 0.92
N LYS A 134 -6.77 -4.49 2.06
CA LYS A 134 -6.90 -5.96 2.09
C LYS A 134 -8.18 -6.43 1.38
N ARG A 135 -9.29 -5.70 1.55
CA ARG A 135 -10.55 -5.99 0.88
C ARG A 135 -10.44 -5.77 -0.63
N ALA A 136 -9.87 -4.64 -1.07
CA ALA A 136 -9.63 -4.34 -2.47
C ALA A 136 -8.70 -5.38 -3.10
N ALA A 137 -7.64 -5.78 -2.40
CA ALA A 137 -6.74 -6.84 -2.82
C ALA A 137 -7.49 -8.16 -3.05
N ARG A 138 -8.17 -8.66 -2.01
CA ARG A 138 -8.85 -9.97 -2.04
C ARG A 138 -10.02 -10.02 -3.02
N LEU A 139 -10.97 -9.10 -2.92
CA LEU A 139 -12.17 -9.11 -3.75
C LEU A 139 -11.87 -8.70 -5.19
N GLY A 140 -10.89 -7.82 -5.37
CA GLY A 140 -10.49 -7.32 -6.67
C GLY A 140 -9.42 -8.12 -7.41
N ARG A 141 -8.85 -9.15 -6.76
CA ARG A 141 -7.60 -9.79 -7.20
C ARG A 141 -6.50 -8.76 -7.52
N LEU A 142 -6.51 -7.65 -6.80
CA LEU A 142 -5.54 -6.55 -6.91
C LEU A 142 -4.30 -6.93 -6.09
N ALA A 143 -3.11 -6.67 -6.63
CA ALA A 143 -1.89 -6.68 -5.80
C ALA A 143 -1.62 -5.25 -5.35
N VAL A 144 -1.52 -5.04 -4.04
CA VAL A 144 -1.24 -3.72 -3.46
C VAL A 144 0.20 -3.72 -2.95
N VAL A 145 1.00 -2.72 -3.28
CA VAL A 145 2.40 -2.58 -2.85
C VAL A 145 2.55 -1.27 -2.08
N LEU A 146 3.06 -1.34 -0.87
CA LEU A 146 3.25 -0.22 0.04
C LEU A 146 4.73 0.15 0.12
N MET A 147 5.04 1.44 0.03
CA MET A 147 6.34 2.01 0.30
C MET A 147 6.31 2.84 1.59
N ASP A 148 7.40 2.82 2.35
CA ASP A 148 7.61 3.54 3.60
C ASP A 148 6.85 3.00 4.83
N CYS A 149 6.71 1.68 4.94
CA CYS A 149 6.35 1.02 6.20
C CYS A 149 7.55 0.92 7.16
N SER A 150 8.22 2.05 7.43
CA SER A 150 9.37 2.09 8.33
C SER A 150 9.00 1.58 9.74
N ALA A 151 9.98 0.99 10.44
CA ALA A 151 9.78 0.43 11.78
C ALA A 151 9.31 1.47 12.82
N SER A 152 9.47 2.76 12.53
CA SER A 152 9.03 3.89 13.34
C SER A 152 7.53 4.15 13.31
N SER A 153 6.78 3.60 12.34
CA SER A 153 5.31 3.69 12.32
C SER A 153 4.68 2.30 12.53
N PRO A 154 4.54 1.83 13.79
CA PRO A 154 4.01 0.51 14.09
C PRO A 154 2.57 0.31 13.60
N LEU A 155 1.87 1.38 13.25
CA LEU A 155 0.48 1.34 12.79
C LEU A 155 0.31 0.61 11.45
N TRP A 156 1.31 0.69 10.57
CA TRP A 156 1.29 0.04 9.26
C TRP A 156 1.81 -1.40 9.28
N SER A 157 2.28 -1.88 10.43
CA SER A 157 2.77 -3.26 10.59
C SER A 157 1.71 -4.31 10.22
N SER A 158 0.43 -3.99 10.46
CA SER A 158 -0.70 -4.87 10.13
C SER A 158 -1.22 -4.72 8.70
N ALA A 159 -0.70 -3.78 7.90
CA ALA A 159 -1.23 -3.43 6.60
C ALA A 159 -0.96 -4.50 5.52
N HIS A 160 0.18 -5.17 5.60
CA HIS A 160 0.69 -6.07 4.57
C HIS A 160 0.53 -7.54 4.94
N HIS A 161 0.41 -8.40 3.93
CA HIS A 161 0.51 -9.87 4.02
C HIS A 161 1.92 -10.37 3.75
N VAL A 162 2.70 -9.63 2.94
CA VAL A 162 4.04 -10.04 2.52
C VAL A 162 4.99 -8.87 2.70
N LEU A 163 6.14 -9.13 3.30
CA LEU A 163 7.22 -8.15 3.45
C LEU A 163 8.32 -8.47 2.43
N LEU A 164 8.58 -7.53 1.52
CA LEU A 164 9.65 -7.60 0.53
C LEU A 164 10.86 -6.88 1.09
N THR A 165 11.89 -7.63 1.49
CA THR A 165 13.11 -7.06 2.07
C THR A 165 14.15 -6.85 0.97
N VAL A 166 14.61 -5.61 0.84
CA VAL A 166 15.56 -5.19 -0.20
C VAL A 166 16.92 -4.89 0.42
N ARG A 167 17.98 -5.45 -0.15
CA ARG A 167 19.38 -5.20 0.26
C ARG A 167 20.03 -4.12 -0.61
N ASP A 168 21.14 -3.55 -0.13
CA ASP A 168 21.84 -2.39 -0.73
C ASP A 168 22.21 -2.57 -2.22
N ASP A 169 22.33 -3.82 -2.67
CA ASP A 169 22.55 -4.26 -4.05
C ASP A 169 21.29 -4.21 -4.95
N GLN A 170 20.23 -3.51 -4.52
CA GLN A 170 18.95 -3.27 -5.22
C GLN A 170 18.17 -4.51 -5.65
N ARG A 171 18.63 -5.71 -5.29
CA ARG A 171 17.92 -6.96 -5.50
C ARG A 171 16.90 -7.17 -4.38
N VAL A 172 15.67 -7.57 -4.73
CA VAL A 172 14.71 -8.13 -3.77
C VAL A 172 15.23 -9.53 -3.44
N VAL A 173 15.78 -9.69 -2.23
CA VAL A 173 16.49 -10.92 -1.85
C VAL A 173 15.53 -11.92 -1.22
N ASP A 174 14.63 -11.43 -0.36
CA ASP A 174 13.73 -12.27 0.41
C ASP A 174 12.32 -11.68 0.45
N ALA A 175 11.33 -12.48 0.05
CA ALA A 175 9.93 -12.23 0.33
C ALA A 175 9.53 -13.10 1.51
N THR A 176 9.40 -12.50 2.68
CA THR A 176 8.83 -13.19 3.84
C THR A 176 7.33 -12.96 3.83
N ALA A 177 6.58 -14.01 3.51
CA ALA A 177 5.15 -14.04 3.78
C ALA A 177 4.99 -13.93 5.30
N THR A 178 4.61 -12.74 5.76
CA THR A 178 4.26 -12.58 7.16
C THR A 178 2.82 -13.01 7.23
N LEU A 179 2.56 -14.22 7.72
CA LEU A 179 1.21 -14.61 8.14
C LEU A 179 0.81 -13.69 9.30
N THR A 180 0.50 -12.43 9.03
CA THR A 180 -0.28 -11.57 9.91
C THR A 180 -1.73 -12.04 9.83
N GLY A 181 -1.93 -13.28 10.25
CA GLY A 181 -3.19 -13.80 10.77
C GLY A 181 -3.35 -13.43 12.24
N ALA A 182 -2.87 -12.26 12.65
CA ALA A 182 -3.32 -11.68 13.90
C ALA A 182 -4.77 -11.25 13.69
N ALA A 183 -5.67 -12.06 14.26
CA ALA A 183 -7.08 -11.81 14.40
C ALA A 183 -7.38 -10.33 14.67
N LEU A 184 -7.89 -9.66 13.65
CA LEU A 184 -8.95 -8.68 13.83
C LEU A 184 -10.13 -9.18 13.02
N SER A 185 -10.58 -10.40 13.34
CA SER A 185 -11.99 -10.77 13.24
C SER A 185 -12.74 -9.98 14.32
N TYR A 186 -12.74 -8.66 14.20
CA TYR A 186 -13.89 -7.94 14.68
C TYR A 186 -14.83 -7.94 13.49
N SER A 187 -15.96 -8.63 13.63
CA SER A 187 -17.09 -8.33 12.75
C SER A 187 -17.30 -6.80 12.79
N LEU A 188 -17.77 -6.20 11.69
CA LEU A 188 -18.24 -4.82 11.77
C LEU A 188 -19.23 -4.64 12.93
N ASP A 189 -19.98 -5.70 13.25
CA ASP A 189 -20.87 -5.78 14.42
C ASP A 189 -20.11 -5.62 15.75
N ASP A 190 -18.90 -6.17 15.89
CA ASP A 190 -18.12 -6.03 17.12
C ASP A 190 -17.55 -4.61 17.28
N LEU A 191 -17.20 -3.94 16.18
CA LEU A 191 -16.78 -2.53 16.21
C LEU A 191 -17.94 -1.58 16.52
N PHE A 192 -19.15 -1.87 16.02
CA PHE A 192 -20.36 -1.14 16.40
C PHE A 192 -20.75 -1.40 17.86
N THR A 193 -20.58 -2.63 18.35
CA THR A 193 -20.85 -3.01 19.74
C THR A 193 -19.85 -2.37 20.70
N LEU A 194 -18.55 -2.31 20.33
CA LEU A 194 -17.53 -1.64 21.13
C LEU A 194 -17.76 -0.13 21.17
N ARG A 195 -18.20 0.47 20.04
CA ARG A 195 -18.59 1.88 19.98
C ARG A 195 -19.81 2.16 20.85
N ALA A 196 -20.86 1.33 20.80
CA ALA A 196 -22.06 1.48 21.62
C ALA A 196 -21.73 1.43 23.13
N ARG A 197 -20.90 0.48 23.56
CA ARG A 197 -20.48 0.36 24.97
C ARG A 197 -19.63 1.54 25.45
N LEU A 198 -18.82 2.12 24.58
CA LEU A 198 -18.03 3.31 24.92
C LEU A 198 -18.92 4.56 25.07
N TYR A 199 -19.99 4.69 24.28
CA TYR A 199 -20.99 5.75 24.48
C TYR A 199 -21.76 5.57 25.80
N GLU A 200 -22.17 4.35 26.14
CA GLU A 200 -22.86 4.06 27.41
C GLU A 200 -21.99 4.35 28.64
N GLN A 201 -20.69 4.05 28.58
CA GLN A 201 -19.76 4.39 29.68
C GLN A 201 -19.52 5.90 29.80
N GLN A 202 -19.59 6.63 28.68
CA GLN A 202 -19.40 8.09 28.68
C GLN A 202 -20.63 8.81 29.25
N GLU A 203 -21.84 8.32 28.97
CA GLU A 203 -23.09 8.86 29.54
C GLU A 203 -23.20 8.61 31.06
N GLN A 204 -22.74 7.46 31.54
CA GLN A 204 -22.68 7.15 32.97
C GLN A 204 -21.64 7.99 33.73
N SER A 205 -20.59 8.44 33.06
CA SER A 205 -19.55 9.29 33.67
C SER A 205 -19.95 10.77 33.74
N THR A 206 -20.96 11.20 32.98
CA THR A 206 -21.45 12.59 32.96
C THR A 206 -22.66 12.84 33.87
N THR A 207 -23.18 11.81 34.53
CA THR A 207 -24.37 11.88 35.40
C THR A 207 -24.09 11.61 36.88
N SER A 208 -22.82 11.54 37.28
CA SER A 208 -22.38 11.51 38.70
C SER A 208 -21.73 12.82 39.12
#